data_AF-A0AAN7SRI5-F1
#
_entry.id   AF-A0AAN7SRI5-F1
#
_cell.length_a   1.000
_cell.length_b   1.000
_cell.length_c   1.000
_cell.angle_alpha   90.00
_cell.angle_beta   90.00
_cell.angle_gamma   90.00
#
_symmetry.space_group_name_H-M   'P 1'
#
loop_
_entity.id
_entity.type
_entity.pdbx_description
1 polymer ?
#
loop_
_entity_poly.entity_id
_entity_poly.type
_entity_poly.pdbx_seq_one_letter_code
_entity_poly.pdbx_strand_id
1 'polypeptide(L)'
;MNITQVFYLTFFFVYTLLFGNALGQVVSENTEQTGKYDPSQSYCFRFTWLGPEFNNATVVNTTCNEYIDNIRTNSVPCRQPLLVTDNGAPPDINYLWETHRDKVLCRQAQGQVCAKYSYSFSNQIQNVTYMCVKVSTPGKGAVRSGCYKQTLHERDVEMCVCESSPGPGKPCNASDRIVVSLGLIISLLFFVNILK
;
A
#
# COMPACT_ATOMS: atom_id res chain seq x y z
N MET A 1 -40.21 -15.12 -43.78
CA MET A 1 -39.79 -15.23 -42.37
C MET A 1 -40.93 -14.69 -41.53
N ASN A 2 -41.51 -15.49 -40.64
CA ASN A 2 -42.73 -15.10 -39.92
C ASN A 2 -42.40 -14.08 -38.80
N ILE A 3 -43.28 -13.12 -38.52
CA ILE A 3 -43.03 -12.02 -37.55
C ILE A 3 -42.62 -12.57 -36.18
N THR A 4 -43.21 -13.69 -35.78
CA THR A 4 -42.89 -14.42 -34.56
C THR A 4 -41.43 -14.90 -34.51
N GLN A 5 -40.89 -15.39 -35.64
CA GLN A 5 -39.47 -15.80 -35.71
C GLN A 5 -38.52 -14.62 -35.58
N VAL A 6 -38.86 -13.46 -36.15
CA VAL A 6 -38.05 -12.24 -36.04
C VAL A 6 -38.00 -11.78 -34.58
N PHE A 7 -39.13 -11.86 -33.87
CA PHE A 7 -39.23 -11.47 -32.47
C PHE A 7 -38.39 -12.36 -31.53
N TYR A 8 -38.39 -13.68 -31.75
CA TYR A 8 -37.54 -14.59 -30.96
C TYR A 8 -36.05 -14.40 -31.24
N LEU A 9 -35.67 -14.14 -32.49
CA LEU A 9 -34.28 -13.90 -32.86
C LEU A 9 -33.74 -12.60 -32.27
N THR A 10 -34.52 -11.52 -32.29
CA THR A 10 -34.11 -10.24 -31.68
C THR A 10 -34.05 -10.34 -30.16
N PHE A 11 -35.00 -11.03 -29.53
CA PHE A 11 -34.98 -11.25 -28.08
C PHE A 11 -33.78 -12.10 -27.64
N PHE A 12 -33.44 -13.14 -28.40
CA PHE A 12 -32.25 -13.96 -28.15
C PHE A 12 -30.95 -13.15 -28.33
N PHE A 13 -30.86 -12.33 -29.37
CA PHE A 13 -29.69 -11.50 -29.64
C PHE A 13 -29.48 -10.43 -28.55
N VAL A 14 -30.55 -9.79 -28.10
CA VAL A 14 -30.53 -8.82 -26.98
C VAL A 14 -30.20 -9.53 -25.66
N TYR A 15 -30.72 -10.73 -25.42
CA TYR A 15 -30.40 -11.51 -24.23
C TYR A 15 -28.92 -11.92 -24.19
N THR A 16 -28.33 -12.33 -25.32
CA THR A 16 -26.89 -12.62 -25.40
C THR A 16 -26.02 -11.37 -25.23
N LEU A 17 -26.47 -10.19 -25.69
CA LEU A 17 -25.75 -8.94 -25.48
C LEU A 17 -25.83 -8.42 -24.04
N LEU A 18 -26.96 -8.63 -23.35
CA LEU A 18 -27.17 -8.15 -21.98
C LEU A 18 -26.66 -9.12 -20.91
N PHE A 19 -26.69 -10.43 -21.18
CA PHE A 19 -26.38 -11.48 -20.19
C PHE A 19 -25.24 -12.42 -20.59
N GLY A 20 -24.63 -12.25 -21.78
CA GLY A 20 -23.52 -13.07 -22.27
C GLY A 20 -22.17 -12.84 -21.60
N ASN A 21 -22.05 -11.88 -20.68
CA ASN A 21 -20.82 -11.65 -19.90
C ASN A 21 -21.01 -12.08 -18.44
N ALA A 22 -21.46 -13.31 -18.24
CA ALA A 22 -21.33 -13.97 -16.95
C ALA A 22 -20.64 -15.29 -17.20
N LEU A 23 -19.30 -15.26 -17.22
CA LEU A 23 -18.38 -16.33 -16.83
C LEU A 23 -16.95 -15.87 -17.18
N GLY A 24 -16.19 -15.51 -16.15
CA GLY A 24 -14.79 -15.11 -16.31
C GLY A 24 -14.25 -14.27 -15.16
N GLN A 25 -14.54 -14.60 -13.89
CA GLN A 25 -13.61 -14.20 -12.84
C GLN A 25 -12.38 -15.09 -12.97
N VAL A 26 -11.37 -14.59 -13.67
CA VAL A 26 -10.00 -15.09 -13.49
C VAL A 26 -9.59 -14.59 -12.11
N VAL A 27 -9.69 -15.45 -11.09
CA VAL A 27 -8.87 -15.30 -9.89
C VAL A 27 -7.46 -15.59 -10.38
N SER A 28 -6.74 -14.53 -10.79
CA SER A 28 -5.30 -14.62 -10.82
C SER A 28 -4.89 -14.79 -9.37
N GLU A 29 -4.50 -16.01 -9.02
CA GLU A 29 -3.56 -16.20 -7.93
C GLU A 29 -2.41 -15.25 -8.25
N ASN A 30 -2.27 -14.18 -7.46
CA ASN A 30 -1.21 -13.22 -7.65
C ASN A 30 0.08 -13.94 -7.27
N THR A 31 0.67 -14.70 -8.20
CA THR A 31 2.10 -14.89 -8.20
C THR A 31 2.67 -13.49 -8.36
N GLU A 32 3.00 -12.94 -7.21
CA GLU A 32 3.60 -11.64 -7.01
C GLU A 32 4.72 -11.46 -8.02
N GLN A 33 4.50 -10.58 -9.00
CA GLN A 33 5.52 -10.22 -9.97
C GLN A 33 6.67 -9.58 -9.19
N THR A 34 7.66 -10.40 -8.86
CA THR A 34 9.05 -10.04 -8.60
C THR A 34 9.64 -9.51 -9.91
N GLY A 35 9.07 -8.42 -10.40
CA GLY A 35 9.48 -7.72 -11.60
C GLY A 35 10.58 -6.72 -11.25
N LYS A 36 11.63 -6.69 -12.06
CA LYS A 36 12.65 -5.65 -12.02
C LYS A 36 11.98 -4.27 -12.03
N TYR A 37 12.45 -3.36 -11.18
CA TYR A 37 11.98 -1.99 -11.12
C TYR A 37 12.02 -1.29 -12.50
N ASP A 38 10.90 -0.68 -12.88
CA ASP A 38 10.72 0.10 -14.11
C ASP A 38 10.35 1.56 -13.78
N PRO A 39 11.21 2.55 -14.05
CA PRO A 39 10.93 3.95 -13.73
C PRO A 39 9.73 4.53 -14.48
N SER A 40 9.19 3.86 -15.52
CA SER A 40 7.96 4.28 -16.18
C SER A 40 6.69 4.03 -15.36
N GLN A 41 6.79 3.27 -14.26
CA GLN A 41 5.68 2.86 -13.41
C GLN A 41 5.76 3.50 -12.02
N SER A 42 4.60 3.63 -11.36
CA SER A 42 4.50 3.99 -9.95
C SER A 42 4.68 2.76 -9.06
N TYR A 43 5.37 2.93 -7.93
CA TYR A 43 5.59 1.88 -6.94
C TYR A 43 5.30 2.35 -5.52
N CYS A 44 5.03 1.38 -4.65
CA CYS A 44 5.00 1.53 -3.20
C CYS A 44 6.05 0.64 -2.56
N PHE A 45 6.63 1.06 -1.44
CA PHE A 45 7.27 0.09 -0.57
C PHE A 45 6.25 -0.94 -0.09
N ARG A 46 6.67 -2.20 -0.05
CA ARG A 46 5.86 -3.36 0.32
C ARG A 46 6.71 -4.36 1.09
N PHE A 47 6.54 -4.38 2.40
CA PHE A 47 7.19 -5.31 3.33
C PHE A 47 6.62 -5.10 4.72
N THR A 48 6.93 -5.99 5.66
CA THR A 48 6.64 -5.80 7.09
C THR A 48 7.93 -5.88 7.88
N TRP A 49 8.25 -4.82 8.61
CA TRP A 49 9.29 -4.86 9.64
C TRP A 49 8.68 -5.36 10.94
N LEU A 50 9.25 -6.44 11.48
CA LEU A 50 8.66 -7.19 12.59
C LEU A 50 8.82 -6.52 13.96
N GLY A 51 9.74 -5.57 14.08
CA GLY A 51 9.94 -4.82 15.31
C GLY A 51 11.24 -5.11 16.04
N PRO A 52 11.43 -4.48 17.22
CA PRO A 52 12.65 -4.56 18.00
C PRO A 52 12.90 -5.94 18.63
N GLU A 53 11.87 -6.77 18.77
CA GLU A 53 11.99 -8.10 19.38
C GLU A 53 12.64 -9.14 18.45
N PHE A 54 12.78 -8.81 17.17
CA PHE A 54 13.32 -9.71 16.14
C PHE A 54 14.68 -9.21 15.63
N ASN A 55 15.66 -10.10 15.58
CA ASN A 55 17.03 -9.86 15.12
C ASN A 55 17.52 -11.01 14.21
N ASN A 56 18.73 -10.89 13.64
CA ASN A 56 19.27 -11.94 12.77
C ASN A 56 19.44 -13.31 13.44
N ALA A 57 19.53 -13.39 14.77
CA ALA A 57 19.58 -14.66 15.50
C ALA A 57 18.20 -15.29 15.69
N THR A 58 17.14 -14.48 15.71
CA THR A 58 15.74 -14.91 15.61
C THR A 58 15.40 -15.04 14.14
N VAL A 59 16.01 -16.01 13.45
CA VAL A 59 15.75 -16.28 12.03
C VAL A 59 14.25 -16.52 11.83
N VAL A 60 13.56 -15.54 11.27
CA VAL A 60 12.13 -15.63 11.00
C VAL A 60 11.93 -16.28 9.64
N ASN A 61 12.06 -17.60 9.57
CA ASN A 61 11.54 -18.38 8.44
C ASN A 61 10.02 -18.58 8.60
N THR A 62 9.29 -17.47 8.66
CA THR A 62 7.85 -17.49 8.90
C THR A 62 7.10 -16.77 7.79
N THR A 63 5.84 -17.16 7.60
CA THR A 63 4.93 -16.47 6.69
C THR A 63 4.16 -15.38 7.42
N CYS A 64 3.53 -14.46 6.68
CA CYS A 64 2.63 -13.49 7.31
C CYS A 64 1.50 -14.14 8.12
N ASN A 65 1.00 -15.29 7.68
CA ASN A 65 -0.07 -16.00 8.38
C ASN A 65 0.42 -16.50 9.74
N GLU A 66 1.56 -17.18 9.75
CA GLU A 66 2.17 -17.67 11.00
C GLU A 66 2.56 -16.53 11.94
N TYR A 67 3.08 -15.41 11.42
CA TYR A 67 3.37 -14.23 12.23
C TYR A 67 2.11 -13.68 12.90
N ILE A 68 1.04 -13.45 12.12
CA ILE A 68 -0.24 -12.92 12.64
C ILE A 68 -0.84 -13.85 13.70
N ASP A 69 -0.81 -15.16 13.47
CA ASP A 69 -1.31 -16.18 14.41
C ASP A 69 -0.54 -16.13 15.74
N ASN A 70 0.80 -15.99 15.68
CA ASN A 70 1.67 -15.94 16.86
C ASN A 70 1.44 -14.67 17.70
N ILE A 71 1.26 -13.51 17.07
CA ILE A 71 1.04 -12.25 17.80
C ILE A 71 -0.44 -12.02 18.17
N ARG A 72 -1.36 -12.91 17.73
CA ARG A 72 -2.81 -12.85 18.00
C ARG A 72 -3.46 -11.48 17.73
N THR A 73 -2.91 -10.71 16.80
CA THR A 73 -3.47 -9.42 16.40
C THR A 73 -3.97 -9.50 14.97
N ASN A 74 -5.17 -10.07 14.80
CA ASN A 74 -5.84 -10.21 13.50
C ASN A 74 -6.07 -8.87 12.76
N SER A 75 -5.84 -7.74 13.45
CA SER A 75 -6.03 -6.39 12.93
C SER A 75 -4.76 -5.74 12.39
N VAL A 76 -3.57 -6.32 12.59
CA VAL A 76 -2.32 -5.74 12.08
C VAL A 76 -2.03 -6.29 10.68
N PRO A 77 -1.93 -5.44 9.64
CA PRO A 77 -1.62 -5.91 8.29
C PRO A 77 -0.18 -6.45 8.23
N CYS A 78 0.01 -7.51 7.45
CA CYS A 78 1.32 -8.08 7.15
C CYS A 78 1.53 -8.22 5.63
N ARG A 79 2.74 -7.91 5.15
CA ARG A 79 3.18 -8.10 3.77
C ARG A 79 4.57 -8.69 3.72
N GLN A 80 4.77 -9.64 2.80
CA GLN A 80 6.10 -10.12 2.47
C GLN A 80 6.85 -9.12 1.58
N PRO A 81 8.20 -9.08 1.68
CA PRO A 81 9.03 -9.85 2.62
C PRO A 81 8.94 -9.33 4.07
N LEU A 82 9.26 -10.20 5.02
CA LEU A 82 9.43 -9.82 6.43
C LEU A 82 10.87 -9.35 6.64
N LEU A 83 11.03 -8.22 7.32
CA LEU A 83 12.32 -7.61 7.60
C LEU A 83 12.58 -7.59 9.11
N VAL A 84 13.84 -7.85 9.46
CA VAL A 84 14.39 -7.73 10.81
C VAL A 84 15.58 -6.80 10.76
N THR A 85 15.87 -6.15 11.89
CA THR A 85 17.01 -5.23 12.03
C THR A 85 17.76 -5.59 13.30
N ASP A 86 19.10 -5.63 13.23
CA ASP A 86 19.91 -6.12 14.35
C ASP A 86 19.85 -5.23 15.59
N ASN A 87 19.62 -3.94 15.39
CA ASN A 87 19.55 -2.95 16.46
C ASN A 87 18.12 -2.69 16.96
N GLY A 88 17.13 -3.42 16.43
CA GLY A 88 15.71 -3.22 16.73
C GLY A 88 15.14 -1.86 16.31
N ALA A 89 15.87 -1.06 15.53
CA ALA A 89 15.37 0.18 14.96
C ALA A 89 14.63 -0.09 13.64
N PRO A 90 13.69 0.77 13.21
CA PRO A 90 13.08 0.65 11.89
C PRO A 90 14.13 0.56 10.76
N PRO A 91 13.84 -0.14 9.65
CA PRO A 91 14.80 -0.35 8.58
C PRO A 91 15.15 0.95 7.87
N ASP A 92 16.41 1.07 7.45
CA ASP A 92 16.86 2.18 6.62
C ASP A 92 16.25 2.07 5.21
N ILE A 93 15.28 2.95 4.93
CA ILE A 93 14.57 3.00 3.65
C ILE A 93 15.51 3.36 2.49
N ASN A 94 16.58 4.11 2.73
CA ASN A 94 17.56 4.44 1.70
C ASN A 94 18.35 3.20 1.30
N TYR A 95 18.82 2.45 2.29
CA TYR A 95 19.49 1.17 2.06
C TYR A 95 18.57 0.21 1.29
N LEU A 96 17.32 0.05 1.72
CA LEU A 96 16.35 -0.80 1.04
C LEU A 96 16.12 -0.38 -0.42
N TRP A 97 16.02 0.92 -0.69
CA TRP A 97 15.88 1.45 -2.05
C TRP A 97 17.10 1.16 -2.93
N GLU A 98 18.30 1.34 -2.40
CA GLU A 98 19.53 1.24 -3.18
C GLU A 98 19.92 -0.21 -3.46
N THR A 99 19.67 -1.10 -2.50
CA THR A 99 20.22 -2.47 -2.52
C THR A 99 19.16 -3.56 -2.70
N HIS A 100 17.90 -3.30 -2.32
CA HIS A 100 16.84 -4.32 -2.25
C HIS A 100 15.53 -3.95 -2.96
N ARG A 101 15.48 -2.83 -3.72
CA ARG A 101 14.23 -2.31 -4.30
C ARG A 101 13.37 -3.35 -5.02
N ASP A 102 13.97 -4.23 -5.82
CA ASP A 102 13.22 -5.21 -6.62
C ASP A 102 12.51 -6.27 -5.75
N LYS A 103 12.87 -6.37 -4.46
CA LYS A 103 12.29 -7.31 -3.48
C LYS A 103 11.30 -6.65 -2.52
N VAL A 104 11.33 -5.32 -2.38
CA VAL A 104 10.58 -4.59 -1.35
C VAL A 104 9.59 -3.58 -1.95
N LEU A 105 9.32 -3.68 -3.24
CA LEU A 105 8.39 -2.83 -3.96
C LEU A 105 7.20 -3.63 -4.50
N CYS A 106 6.04 -2.99 -4.54
CA CYS A 106 4.94 -3.41 -5.41
C CYS A 106 4.62 -2.31 -6.41
N ARG A 107 4.29 -2.70 -7.64
CA ARG A 107 3.73 -1.78 -8.63
C ARG A 107 2.38 -1.27 -8.13
N GLN A 108 2.19 0.04 -8.10
CA GLN A 108 0.94 0.67 -7.73
C GLN A 108 -0.07 0.51 -8.88
N ALA A 109 -0.99 -0.46 -8.75
CA ALA A 109 -2.01 -0.70 -9.75
C ALA A 109 -3.11 0.39 -9.73
N GLN A 110 -3.97 0.40 -10.75
CA GLN A 110 -5.06 1.37 -10.85
C GLN A 110 -5.97 1.31 -9.60
N GLY A 111 -6.19 2.48 -9.01
CA GLY A 111 -7.00 2.63 -7.80
C GLY A 111 -6.31 2.23 -6.49
N GLN A 112 -5.05 1.77 -6.54
CA GLN A 112 -4.24 1.59 -5.34
C GLN A 112 -3.51 2.88 -4.97
N VAL A 113 -3.20 2.98 -3.68
CA VAL A 113 -2.33 3.97 -3.06
C VAL A 113 -1.26 3.26 -2.25
N CYS A 114 -0.18 3.96 -1.96
CA CYS A 114 0.83 3.48 -1.03
C CYS A 114 0.38 3.75 0.39
N ALA A 115 0.64 2.80 1.29
CA ALA A 115 0.39 2.97 2.70
C ALA A 115 1.62 2.60 3.53
N LYS A 116 1.75 3.29 4.67
CA LYS A 116 2.61 2.93 5.79
C LYS A 116 1.71 2.80 7.02
N TYR A 117 1.64 1.59 7.58
CA TYR A 117 0.90 1.28 8.78
C TYR A 117 1.89 1.06 9.92
N SER A 118 1.76 1.82 11.00
CA SER A 118 2.61 1.73 12.18
C SER A 118 1.77 1.29 13.38
N TYR A 119 2.19 0.22 14.05
CA TYR A 119 1.62 -0.21 15.33
C TYR A 119 2.59 0.14 16.45
N SER A 120 2.09 0.83 17.48
CA SER A 120 2.87 1.20 18.66
C SER A 120 2.13 0.77 19.93
N PHE A 121 2.90 0.41 20.95
CA PHE A 121 2.41 0.11 22.29
C PHE A 121 3.23 0.91 23.30
N SER A 122 2.54 1.63 24.20
CA SER A 122 3.17 2.51 25.20
C SER A 122 4.22 3.46 24.58
N ASN A 123 3.86 4.11 23.45
CA ASN A 123 4.68 5.02 22.64
C ASN A 123 5.93 4.41 21.97
N GLN A 124 6.09 3.08 21.97
CA GLN A 124 7.17 2.40 21.27
C GLN A 124 6.61 1.70 20.03
N ILE A 125 7.24 1.93 18.87
CA ILE A 125 6.86 1.24 17.63
C ILE A 125 7.16 -0.24 17.78
N GLN A 126 6.13 -1.05 17.61
CA GLN A 126 6.20 -2.50 17.71
C GLN A 126 6.39 -3.14 16.33
N ASN A 127 5.74 -2.63 15.29
CA ASN A 127 5.98 -3.06 13.92
C ASN A 127 5.52 -2.00 12.92
N VAL A 128 5.98 -2.16 11.67
CA VAL A 128 5.57 -1.28 10.57
C VAL A 128 5.37 -2.10 9.29
N THR A 129 4.23 -1.91 8.63
CA THR A 129 3.90 -2.54 7.36
C THR A 129 3.74 -1.50 6.26
N TYR A 130 4.48 -1.68 5.18
CA TYR A 130 4.39 -0.89 3.95
C TYR A 130 3.62 -1.71 2.91
N MET A 131 2.74 -1.07 2.13
CA MET A 131 1.88 -1.80 1.19
C MET A 131 1.26 -0.97 0.08
N CYS A 132 0.98 -1.61 -1.07
CA CYS A 132 0.00 -1.15 -2.05
C CYS A 132 -1.40 -1.57 -1.58
N VAL A 133 -2.33 -0.62 -1.44
CA VAL A 133 -3.68 -0.89 -0.93
C VAL A 133 -4.74 -0.05 -1.63
N LYS A 134 -5.98 -0.54 -1.60
CA LYS A 134 -7.16 0.27 -1.91
C LYS A 134 -7.79 0.67 -0.59
N VAL A 135 -7.96 1.97 -0.37
CA VAL A 135 -8.46 2.50 0.89
C VAL A 135 -9.70 3.33 0.63
N SER A 136 -10.72 3.13 1.45
CA SER A 136 -11.96 3.90 1.40
C SER A 136 -12.39 4.27 2.81
N THR A 137 -12.95 5.46 2.94
CA THR A 137 -13.59 5.90 4.19
C THR A 137 -15.11 5.83 4.00
N PRO A 138 -15.87 5.28 4.97
CA PRO A 138 -17.32 5.26 4.91
C PRO A 138 -17.89 6.66 4.60
N GLY A 139 -18.76 6.73 3.60
CA GLY A 139 -19.42 7.98 3.18
C GLY A 139 -18.52 8.99 2.43
N LYS A 140 -17.21 8.75 2.27
CA LYS A 140 -16.28 9.67 1.58
C LYS A 140 -15.61 9.06 0.34
N GLY A 141 -15.78 7.76 0.11
CA GLY A 141 -15.23 7.07 -1.07
C GLY A 141 -13.74 6.79 -0.95
N ALA A 142 -13.05 6.74 -2.09
CA ALA A 142 -11.63 6.36 -2.17
C ALA A 142 -10.71 7.43 -1.55
N VAL A 143 -9.79 6.99 -0.70
CA VAL A 143 -8.79 7.83 -0.05
C VAL A 143 -7.50 7.82 -0.88
N ARG A 144 -6.98 9.01 -1.16
CA ARG A 144 -5.80 9.21 -2.02
C ARG A 144 -4.56 9.66 -1.26
N SER A 145 -4.74 10.42 -0.18
CA SER A 145 -3.65 10.88 0.67
C SER A 145 -4.14 11.20 2.10
N GLY A 146 -3.21 11.22 3.06
CA GLY A 146 -3.46 11.63 4.45
C GLY A 146 -2.99 10.61 5.47
N CYS A 147 -2.98 10.99 6.75
CA CYS A 147 -2.66 10.08 7.85
C CYS A 147 -3.85 9.97 8.81
N TYR A 148 -4.13 8.74 9.25
CA TYR A 148 -5.24 8.39 10.11
C TYR A 148 -4.70 7.69 11.34
N LYS A 149 -4.94 8.27 12.52
CA LYS A 149 -4.47 7.73 13.79
C LYS A 149 -5.65 7.29 14.65
N GLN A 150 -5.51 6.14 15.30
CA GLN A 150 -6.41 5.65 16.33
C GLN A 150 -5.61 5.21 17.55
N THR A 151 -6.10 5.58 18.74
CA THR A 151 -5.51 5.22 20.03
C THR A 151 -6.54 4.43 20.83
N LEU A 152 -6.15 3.26 21.34
CA LEU A 152 -7.01 2.41 22.17
C LEU A 152 -6.18 1.70 23.24
N HIS A 153 -6.35 2.04 24.51
CA HIS A 153 -5.67 1.40 25.65
C HIS A 153 -4.15 1.26 25.43
N GLU A 154 -3.47 2.40 25.26
CA GLU A 154 -2.02 2.50 25.03
C GLU A 154 -1.50 1.90 23.71
N ARG A 155 -2.39 1.32 22.90
CA ARG A 155 -2.08 0.93 21.53
C ARG A 155 -2.41 2.07 20.59
N ASP A 156 -1.42 2.47 19.82
CA ASP A 156 -1.53 3.47 18.78
C ASP A 156 -1.37 2.79 17.42
N VAL A 157 -2.31 3.06 16.53
CA VAL A 157 -2.23 2.69 15.13
C VAL A 157 -2.24 3.96 14.30
N GLU A 158 -1.26 4.12 13.42
CA GLU A 158 -1.22 5.20 12.44
C GLU A 158 -1.09 4.61 11.04
N MET A 159 -1.98 5.01 10.14
CA MET A 159 -1.93 4.65 8.73
C MET A 159 -1.82 5.92 7.89
N CYS A 160 -0.67 6.10 7.24
CA CYS A 160 -0.47 7.16 6.26
C CYS A 160 -0.62 6.59 4.85
N VAL A 161 -1.36 7.29 3.99
CA VAL A 161 -1.58 6.93 2.60
C VAL A 161 -1.15 8.07 1.67
N CYS A 162 -0.69 7.71 0.48
CA CYS A 162 -0.25 8.65 -0.55
C CYS A 162 -0.21 7.98 -1.92
N GLU A 163 -0.20 8.77 -2.99
CA GLU A 163 0.03 8.27 -4.35
C GLU A 163 1.46 8.54 -4.78
N SER A 164 2.16 7.49 -5.23
CA SER A 164 3.48 7.64 -5.83
C SER A 164 3.36 8.02 -7.30
N SER A 165 4.21 8.94 -7.74
CA SER A 165 4.40 9.24 -9.16
C SER A 165 5.39 8.25 -9.79
N PRO A 166 5.30 8.00 -11.11
CA PRO A 166 6.37 7.32 -11.83
C PRO A 166 7.67 8.13 -11.81
N GLY A 167 8.80 7.45 -12.01
CA GLY A 167 10.12 8.06 -12.11
C GLY A 167 11.13 7.46 -11.13
N PRO A 168 12.38 7.97 -11.14
CA PRO A 168 13.52 7.43 -10.39
C PRO A 168 13.45 7.69 -8.87
N GLY A 169 12.40 8.36 -8.40
CA GLY A 169 12.21 8.71 -6.99
C GLY A 169 11.76 7.52 -6.13
N LYS A 170 12.03 7.61 -4.83
CA LYS A 170 11.48 6.66 -3.85
C LYS A 170 9.95 6.79 -3.78
N PRO A 171 9.24 5.68 -3.52
CA PRO A 171 7.82 5.72 -3.22
C PRO A 171 7.45 6.72 -2.12
N CYS A 172 6.27 7.31 -2.22
CA CYS A 172 5.80 8.33 -1.27
C CYS A 172 5.64 7.79 0.16
N ASN A 173 5.40 6.47 0.32
CA ASN A 173 5.29 5.85 1.63
C ASN A 173 6.65 5.61 2.31
N ALA A 174 7.74 6.11 1.75
CA ALA A 174 9.05 6.17 2.40
C ALA A 174 9.12 7.12 3.59
N SER A 175 8.29 8.18 3.57
CA SER A 175 8.41 9.30 4.51
C SER A 175 7.83 8.98 5.88
N ASP A 176 8.53 9.39 6.94
CA ASP A 176 8.10 9.24 8.32
C ASP A 176 7.02 10.26 8.74
N ARG A 177 6.76 11.28 7.91
CA ARG A 177 5.59 12.17 7.92
C ARG A 177 5.84 13.24 6.86
N ILE A 178 4.85 13.55 6.02
CA ILE A 178 4.91 14.76 5.19
C ILE A 178 4.68 15.96 6.13
N VAL A 179 5.74 16.41 6.80
CA VAL A 179 5.74 17.69 7.50
C VAL A 179 6.10 18.74 6.46
N VAL A 180 5.08 19.34 5.84
CA VAL A 180 5.32 20.57 5.07
C VAL A 180 5.73 21.63 6.08
N SER A 181 7.01 22.00 6.10
CA SER A 181 7.49 23.08 6.93
C SER A 181 6.78 24.38 6.54
N LEU A 182 6.04 24.97 7.47
CA LEU A 182 5.39 26.28 7.31
C LEU A 182 6.38 27.36 6.83
N GLY A 183 7.67 27.24 7.18
CA GLY A 183 8.72 28.14 6.74
C GLY A 183 8.96 28.13 5.22
N LEU A 184 8.80 26.99 4.56
CA LEU A 184 8.95 26.89 3.10
C LEU A 184 7.80 27.59 2.37
N ILE A 185 6.57 27.46 2.88
CA ILE A 185 5.38 28.14 2.35
C ILE A 185 5.54 29.65 2.48
N ILE A 186 5.99 30.13 3.64
CA ILE A 186 6.21 31.56 3.87
C ILE A 186 7.29 32.09 2.92
N SER A 187 8.41 31.38 2.71
CA SER A 187 9.46 31.82 1.79
C SER A 187 8.96 31.97 0.35
N LEU A 188 8.18 31.00 -0.16
CA LEU A 188 7.60 31.04 -1.50
C LEU A 188 6.63 32.22 -1.67
N LEU A 189 5.82 32.51 -0.65
CA LEU A 189 4.93 33.66 -0.66
C LEU A 189 5.70 34.99 -0.64
N PHE A 190 6.82 35.08 0.08
CA PHE A 190 7.70 36.26 0.03
C PHE A 190 8.35 36.42 -1.34
N PHE A 191 8.87 35.35 -1.96
CA PHE A 191 9.48 35.41 -3.29
C PHE A 191 8.49 35.84 -4.38
N VAL A 192 7.24 35.36 -4.34
CA VAL A 192 6.20 35.77 -5.31
C VAL A 192 5.81 37.24 -5.14
N ASN A 193 5.87 37.78 -3.93
CA ASN A 193 5.58 39.20 -3.67
C ASN A 193 6.75 40.14 -3.99
N ILE A 194 8.00 39.67 -3.97
CA ILE A 194 9.19 40.45 -4.36
C ILE A 194 9.35 40.52 -5.89
N LEU A 195 8.79 39.55 -6.62
CA LEU A 195 8.82 39.50 -8.09
C LEU A 195 7.64 40.25 -8.76
N LYS A 196 6.81 40.95 -7.99
CA LYS A 196 5.79 41.90 -8.46
C LYS A 196 6.24 43.32 -8.19
#